data_AF-A0A815X450-F1
#
_entry.id   AF-A0A815X450-F1
#
_cell.length_a   1.000
_cell.length_b   1.000
_cell.length_c   1.000
_cell.angle_alpha   90.00
_cell.angle_beta   90.00
_cell.angle_gamma   90.00
#
_symmetry.space_group_name_H-M   'P 1'
#
loop_
_entity.id
_entity.type
_entity.pdbx_description
1 polymer ?
#
loop_
_entity_poly.entity_id
_entity_poly.type
_entity_poly.pdbx_seq_one_letter_code
_entity_poly.pdbx_strand_id
1 'polypeptide(L)'
;MTLKDCFLIDTKLYLIKSYASFDSCADLLNSNPYGKREQLIAHIIWQTLQALRYLEDKHIMHCAVAPKNIYLCGDGRALLDNFSHCISMISPYDGKLRKQIYDYTDKLKDQILYLVLEVIIQVCLNKYNQSRCEENLNNLVQFI
;
A
#
# COMPACT_ATOMS: atom_id res chain seq x y z
N MET A 1 -10.03 1.14 8.07
CA MET A 1 -9.76 1.37 9.50
C MET A 1 -9.71 2.88 9.74
N THR A 2 -10.38 3.41 10.76
CA THR A 2 -10.48 4.87 10.95
C THR A 2 -9.46 5.35 11.98
N LEU A 3 -8.68 6.37 11.64
CA LEU A 3 -7.81 7.10 12.56
C LEU A 3 -8.68 7.95 13.50
N LYS A 4 -8.54 7.73 14.81
CA LYS A 4 -9.28 8.46 15.84
C LYS A 4 -8.45 9.58 16.45
N ASP A 5 -7.15 9.36 16.62
CA ASP A 5 -6.24 10.34 17.23
C ASP A 5 -4.79 10.11 16.78
N CYS A 6 -3.95 11.12 16.93
CA CYS A 6 -2.53 11.11 16.60
C CYS A 6 -1.76 12.05 17.54
N PHE A 7 -0.74 11.54 18.24
CA PHE A 7 0.07 12.35 19.14
C PHE A 7 1.54 11.91 19.15
N LEU A 8 2.42 12.86 19.48
CA LEU A 8 3.87 12.66 19.60
C LEU A 8 4.23 12.60 21.08
N ILE A 9 4.90 11.53 21.51
CA ILE A 9 5.50 11.43 22.84
C ILE A 9 6.99 11.17 22.64
N ASP A 10 7.82 12.06 23.19
CA ASP A 10 9.26 12.12 22.97
C ASP A 10 9.61 12.17 21.47
N THR A 11 10.04 11.04 20.91
CA THR A 11 10.44 10.86 19.51
C THR A 11 9.56 9.86 18.75
N LYS A 12 8.44 9.42 19.36
CA LYS A 12 7.56 8.39 18.81
C LYS A 12 6.19 8.95 18.46
N LEU A 13 5.78 8.73 17.21
CA LEU A 13 4.45 9.06 16.71
C LEU A 13 3.48 7.91 17.00
N TYR A 14 2.40 8.19 17.74
CA TYR A 14 1.35 7.24 18.07
C TYR A 14 0.11 7.52 17.22
N LEU A 15 -0.42 6.48 16.57
CA LEU A 15 -1.64 6.54 15.78
C LEU A 15 -2.71 5.70 16.45
N ILE A 16 -3.75 6.33 16.97
CA ILE A 16 -4.89 5.64 17.59
C ILE A 16 -5.91 5.36 16.49
N LYS A 17 -6.16 4.08 16.21
CA LYS A 17 -7.09 3.63 15.17
C LYS A 17 -8.24 2.83 15.77
N SER A 18 -9.33 2.72 15.01
CA SER A 18 -10.44 1.83 15.35
C SER A 18 -9.98 0.38 15.38
N TYR A 19 -10.36 -0.37 16.42
CA TYR A 19 -9.99 -1.77 16.57
C TYR A 19 -10.80 -2.67 15.62
N ALA A 20 -10.11 -3.61 14.97
CA ALA A 20 -10.74 -4.72 14.24
C ALA A 20 -10.70 -5.97 15.11
N SER A 21 -11.85 -6.62 15.32
CA SER A 21 -11.98 -7.74 16.25
C SER A 21 -11.23 -9.00 15.83
N PHE A 22 -10.83 -9.09 14.56
CA PHE A 22 -10.05 -10.19 14.02
C PHE A 22 -8.75 -9.67 13.40
N ASP A 23 -7.84 -10.60 13.16
CA ASP A 23 -6.57 -10.34 12.48
C ASP A 23 -6.77 -9.99 10.99
N SER A 24 -5.64 -9.78 10.31
CA SER A 24 -5.66 -9.50 8.88
C SER A 24 -6.15 -10.70 8.08
N CYS A 25 -6.60 -10.46 6.85
CA CYS A 25 -6.94 -11.53 5.93
C CYS A 25 -5.74 -12.44 5.63
N ALA A 26 -4.49 -11.94 5.71
CA ALA A 26 -3.30 -12.77 5.56
C ALA A 26 -3.20 -13.82 6.68
N ASP A 27 -3.40 -13.42 7.93
CA ASP A 27 -3.36 -14.30 9.10
C ASP A 27 -4.50 -15.34 9.04
N LEU A 28 -5.68 -14.89 8.62
CA LEU A 28 -6.84 -15.77 8.45
C LEU A 28 -6.66 -16.81 7.34
N LEU A 29 -5.96 -16.46 6.25
CA LEU A 29 -5.61 -17.41 5.19
C LEU A 29 -4.55 -18.42 5.66
N ASN A 30 -3.56 -17.97 6.42
CA ASN A 30 -2.52 -18.84 6.98
C ASN A 30 -3.06 -19.82 8.02
N SER A 31 -4.09 -19.42 8.78
CA SER A 31 -4.73 -20.27 9.79
C SER A 31 -5.60 -21.41 9.22
N ASN A 32 -5.98 -21.35 7.94
CA ASN A 32 -6.80 -22.39 7.31
C ASN A 32 -6.32 -22.72 5.89
N PRO A 33 -5.56 -23.82 5.70
CA PRO A 33 -4.97 -24.18 4.40
C PRO A 33 -6.01 -24.58 3.35
N TYR A 34 -7.26 -24.86 3.74
CA TYR A 34 -8.35 -25.24 2.83
C TYR A 34 -9.10 -24.04 2.24
N GLY A 35 -8.63 -22.81 2.48
CA GLY A 35 -9.26 -21.60 2.00
C GLY A 35 -10.49 -21.18 2.82
N LYS A 36 -11.15 -20.11 2.38
CA LYS A 36 -12.40 -19.61 2.98
C LYS A 36 -13.55 -19.81 2.00
N ARG A 37 -14.79 -19.83 2.50
CA ARG A 37 -15.98 -19.92 1.65
C ARG A 37 -15.98 -18.76 0.65
N GLU A 38 -16.26 -19.05 -0.61
CA GLU A 38 -16.27 -18.07 -1.69
C GLU A 38 -17.16 -16.85 -1.39
N GLN A 39 -18.29 -17.07 -0.73
CA GLN A 39 -19.20 -16.01 -0.27
C GLN A 39 -18.52 -14.99 0.65
N LEU A 40 -17.65 -15.45 1.56
CA LEU A 40 -16.88 -14.58 2.44
C LEU A 40 -15.84 -13.79 1.65
N ILE A 41 -15.15 -14.45 0.72
CA ILE A 41 -14.16 -13.82 -0.16
C ILE A 41 -14.82 -12.71 -0.98
N ALA A 42 -15.97 -13.00 -1.61
CA ALA A 42 -16.73 -12.05 -2.40
C ALA A 42 -17.16 -10.83 -1.56
N HIS A 43 -17.63 -11.06 -0.33
CA HIS A 43 -18.01 -9.98 0.60
C HIS A 43 -16.81 -9.08 0.97
N ILE A 44 -15.66 -9.67 1.25
CA ILE A 44 -14.42 -8.94 1.57
C ILE A 44 -13.96 -8.11 0.37
N ILE A 45 -13.93 -8.71 -0.82
CA ILE A 45 -13.55 -8.01 -2.06
C ILE A 45 -14.53 -6.86 -2.33
N TRP A 46 -15.83 -7.10 -2.20
CA TRP A 46 -16.85 -6.07 -2.41
C TRP A 46 -16.62 -4.87 -1.48
N GLN A 47 -16.45 -5.08 -0.17
CA GLN A 47 -16.20 -3.98 0.77
C GLN A 47 -14.86 -3.29 0.52
N THR A 48 -13.83 -4.03 0.09
CA THR A 48 -12.54 -3.46 -0.29
C THR A 48 -12.67 -2.56 -1.51
N LEU A 49 -13.41 -2.99 -2.54
CA LEU A 49 -13.69 -2.18 -3.74
C LEU A 49 -14.49 -0.91 -3.40
N GLN A 50 -15.44 -0.99 -2.45
CA GLN A 50 -16.16 0.20 -1.98
C GLN A 50 -15.22 1.23 -1.32
N ALA A 51 -14.24 0.76 -0.54
CA ALA A 51 -13.21 1.64 0.04
C ALA A 51 -12.28 2.23 -1.03
N LEU A 52 -11.92 1.44 -2.06
CA LEU A 52 -11.10 1.91 -3.17
C LEU A 52 -11.83 2.95 -4.02
N ARG A 53 -13.12 2.74 -4.29
CA ARG A 53 -13.97 3.72 -4.99
C ARG A 53 -14.01 5.06 -4.24
N TYR A 54 -14.14 5.01 -2.91
CA TYR A 54 -14.07 6.22 -2.09
C TYR A 54 -12.73 6.97 -2.27
N LEU A 55 -11.60 6.25 -2.34
CA LEU A 55 -10.29 6.88 -2.58
C LEU A 55 -10.18 7.43 -4.00
N GLU A 56 -10.71 6.72 -4.98
CA GLU A 56 -10.76 7.14 -6.38
C GLU A 56 -11.53 8.47 -6.55
N ASP A 57 -12.68 8.60 -5.88
CA ASP A 57 -13.48 9.84 -5.84
C ASP A 57 -12.71 11.02 -5.21
N LYS A 58 -11.66 10.72 -4.43
CA LYS A 58 -10.74 11.71 -3.84
C LYS A 58 -9.44 11.87 -4.63
N HIS A 59 -9.32 11.20 -5.78
CA HIS A 59 -8.12 11.17 -6.60
C HIS A 59 -6.89 10.65 -5.83
N ILE A 60 -7.10 9.66 -4.96
CA ILE A 60 -6.06 9.00 -4.17
C ILE A 60 -5.95 7.54 -4.63
N MET A 61 -4.73 7.10 -4.90
CA MET A 61 -4.42 5.69 -5.12
C MET A 61 -3.96 5.06 -3.81
N HIS A 62 -4.48 3.89 -3.45
CA HIS A 62 -4.08 3.21 -2.20
C HIS A 62 -2.67 2.60 -2.24
N CYS A 63 -2.30 2.04 -3.40
CA CYS A 63 -0.99 1.44 -3.73
C CYS A 63 -0.50 0.27 -2.85
N ALA A 64 -1.23 -0.12 -1.81
CA ALA A 64 -0.86 -1.22 -0.91
C ALA A 64 -2.02 -2.19 -0.62
N VAL A 65 -2.86 -2.48 -1.63
CA VAL A 65 -4.00 -3.40 -1.47
C VAL A 65 -3.47 -4.83 -1.40
N ALA A 66 -3.56 -5.45 -0.23
CA ALA A 66 -3.10 -6.82 0.01
C ALA A 66 -3.84 -7.43 1.21
N PRO A 67 -3.91 -8.78 1.33
CA PRO A 67 -4.59 -9.43 2.45
C PRO A 67 -4.09 -9.01 3.84
N LYS A 68 -2.80 -8.69 3.98
CA LYS A 68 -2.20 -8.19 5.22
C LYS A 68 -2.71 -6.82 5.66
N ASN A 69 -3.31 -6.07 4.74
CA ASN A 69 -3.82 -4.71 4.94
C ASN A 69 -5.36 -4.66 4.96
N ILE A 70 -6.03 -5.81 4.99
CA ILE A 70 -7.48 -5.91 5.08
C ILE A 70 -7.80 -6.65 6.38
N TYR A 71 -8.59 -6.03 7.25
CA TYR A 71 -8.93 -6.55 8.57
C TYR A 71 -10.41 -6.88 8.66
N LEU A 72 -10.75 -7.98 9.33
CA LEU A 72 -12.15 -8.33 9.59
C LEU A 72 -12.59 -7.85 10.98
N CYS A 73 -13.84 -7.41 11.06
CA CYS A 73 -14.48 -6.99 12.30
C CYS A 73 -15.50 -8.02 12.77
N GLY A 74 -15.76 -8.07 14.07
CA GLY A 74 -16.75 -8.96 14.71
C GLY A 74 -18.17 -8.80 14.16
N ASP A 75 -18.46 -7.64 13.59
CA ASP A 75 -19.74 -7.29 12.96
C ASP A 75 -19.82 -7.62 11.46
N GLY A 76 -18.83 -8.33 10.91
CA GLY A 76 -18.81 -8.75 9.51
C GLY A 76 -18.33 -7.69 8.52
N ARG A 77 -17.79 -6.56 8.99
CA ARG A 77 -17.12 -5.57 8.12
C ARG A 77 -15.67 -5.95 7.82
N ALA A 78 -15.24 -5.68 6.61
CA ALA A 78 -13.86 -5.69 6.15
C ALA A 78 -13.35 -4.24 6.04
N LEU A 79 -12.19 -3.98 6.62
CA LEU A 79 -11.59 -2.65 6.71
C LEU A 79 -10.23 -2.63 6.01
N LEU A 80 -10.07 -1.73 5.05
CA LEU A 80 -8.77 -1.43 4.43
C LEU A 80 -7.90 -0.56 5.36
N ASP A 81 -6.61 -0.87 5.47
CA ASP A 81 -5.59 -0.13 6.23
C ASP A 81 -4.30 0.08 5.41
N ASN A 82 -3.30 0.71 6.02
CA ASN A 82 -1.97 1.00 5.49
C ASN A 82 -1.95 2.13 4.44
N PHE A 83 -2.72 3.19 4.72
CA PHE A 83 -2.80 4.41 3.91
C PHE A 83 -1.48 5.22 3.83
N SER A 84 -0.43 4.81 4.54
CA SER A 84 0.91 5.43 4.48
C SER A 84 1.59 5.30 3.11
N HIS A 85 1.07 4.42 2.25
CA HIS A 85 1.52 4.20 0.88
C HIS A 85 0.62 4.86 -0.16
N CYS A 86 -0.43 5.57 0.29
CA CYS A 86 -1.34 6.24 -0.63
C CYS A 86 -0.62 7.36 -1.39
N ILE A 87 -1.00 7.55 -2.65
CA ILE A 87 -0.46 8.59 -3.52
C ILE A 87 -1.60 9.49 -4.01
N SER A 88 -1.42 10.80 -3.90
CA SER A 88 -2.33 11.78 -4.47
C SER A 88 -2.08 11.95 -5.97
N MET A 89 -3.12 11.81 -6.78
CA MET A 89 -3.08 12.16 -8.21
C MET A 89 -3.15 13.65 -8.48
N ILE A 90 -3.47 14.45 -7.45
CA ILE A 90 -3.40 15.90 -7.52
C ILE A 90 -1.95 16.30 -7.24
N SER A 91 -1.34 16.97 -8.22
CA SER A 91 0.04 17.44 -8.09
C SER A 91 0.14 18.53 -7.02
N PRO A 92 1.10 18.42 -6.08
CA PRO A 92 1.25 19.43 -5.03
C PRO A 92 1.79 20.76 -5.55
N TYR A 93 2.36 20.79 -6.76
CA TYR A 93 2.99 21.98 -7.34
C TYR A 93 1.98 22.90 -8.05
N ASP A 94 1.02 22.33 -8.78
CA ASP A 94 0.07 23.09 -9.60
C ASP A 94 -1.40 22.79 -9.29
N GLY A 95 -1.68 21.88 -8.34
CA GLY A 95 -3.04 21.49 -7.95
C GLY A 95 -3.83 20.76 -9.03
N LYS A 96 -3.19 20.36 -10.14
CA LYS A 96 -3.89 19.70 -11.26
C LYS A 96 -3.92 18.20 -11.07
N LEU A 97 -5.03 17.60 -11.49
CA LEU A 97 -5.18 16.15 -11.60
C LEU A 97 -4.24 15.61 -12.69
N ARG A 98 -3.36 14.69 -12.32
CA ARG A 98 -2.51 13.95 -13.25
C ARG A 98 -3.26 12.72 -13.76
N LYS A 99 -3.12 12.41 -15.05
CA LYS A 99 -3.64 11.17 -15.63
C LYS A 99 -2.77 9.96 -15.29
N GLN A 100 -1.49 10.20 -15.01
CA GLN A 100 -0.48 9.18 -14.71
C GLN A 100 0.52 9.77 -13.71
N ILE A 101 1.01 8.94 -12.78
CA ILE A 101 2.03 9.29 -11.80
C ILE A 101 3.19 8.32 -11.96
N TYR A 102 4.42 8.85 -11.91
CA TYR A 102 5.67 8.08 -12.00
C TYR A 102 6.42 8.03 -10.67
N ASP A 103 5.69 8.27 -9.57
CA ASP A 103 6.27 8.46 -8.25
C ASP A 103 6.61 7.10 -7.64
N TYR A 104 7.90 6.79 -7.67
CA TYR A 104 8.47 5.60 -7.08
C TYR A 104 8.97 5.95 -5.67
N THR A 105 8.35 5.37 -4.66
CA THR A 105 8.85 5.43 -3.29
C THR A 105 9.51 4.10 -2.93
N ASP A 106 10.65 4.14 -2.23
CA ASP A 106 11.33 2.92 -1.72
C ASP A 106 10.40 2.02 -0.89
N LYS A 107 9.33 2.59 -0.35
CA LYS A 107 8.24 1.92 0.39
C LYS A 107 7.48 0.88 -0.45
N LEU A 108 7.52 0.96 -1.78
CA LEU A 108 6.83 0.01 -2.68
C LEU A 108 7.63 -1.30 -2.89
N LYS A 109 8.90 -1.38 -2.44
CA LYS A 109 9.77 -2.55 -2.61
C LYS A 109 9.21 -3.83 -1.96
N ASP A 110 8.42 -3.72 -0.89
CA ASP A 110 7.85 -4.86 -0.17
C ASP A 110 6.42 -5.24 -0.63
N GLN A 111 5.91 -4.55 -1.66
CA GLN A 111 4.56 -4.72 -2.23
C GLN A 111 4.59 -5.26 -3.67
N ILE A 112 5.76 -5.62 -4.20
CA ILE A 112 6.00 -5.95 -5.63
C ILE A 112 4.99 -6.96 -6.20
N LEU A 113 4.58 -7.96 -5.43
CA LEU A 113 3.64 -8.99 -5.89
C LEU A 113 2.19 -8.50 -6.06
N TYR A 114 1.83 -7.36 -5.49
CA TYR A 114 0.48 -6.79 -5.50
C TYR A 114 0.39 -5.50 -6.34
N LEU A 115 1.48 -5.11 -6.99
CA LEU A 115 1.52 -3.97 -7.91
C LEU A 115 1.08 -4.41 -9.31
N VAL A 116 0.45 -3.50 -10.06
CA VAL A 116 0.14 -3.72 -11.47
C VAL A 116 1.44 -3.75 -12.27
N LEU A 117 1.46 -4.55 -13.35
CA LEU A 117 2.64 -4.84 -14.15
C LEU A 117 3.39 -3.57 -14.62
N GLU A 118 2.71 -2.46 -14.95
CA GLU A 118 3.40 -1.22 -15.33
C GLU A 118 4.22 -0.60 -14.19
N VAL A 119 3.74 -0.70 -12.95
CA VAL A 119 4.44 -0.20 -11.76
C VAL A 119 5.64 -1.11 -11.45
N ILE A 120 5.47 -2.43 -11.61
CA ILE A 120 6.57 -3.41 -11.47
C ILE A 120 7.69 -3.13 -12.49
N ILE A 121 7.35 -2.81 -13.75
CA ILE A 121 8.35 -2.47 -14.77
C ILE A 121 9.15 -1.23 -14.36
N GLN A 122 8.51 -0.19 -13.83
CA GLN A 122 9.22 0.99 -13.32
C GLN A 122 10.08 0.68 -12.09
N VAL A 123 9.58 -0.16 -11.17
CA VAL A 123 10.34 -0.64 -10.00
C VAL A 123 11.62 -1.38 -10.45
N CYS A 124 11.50 -2.27 -11.43
CA CYS A 124 12.62 -3.04 -11.97
C CYS A 124 13.62 -2.14 -12.72
N LEU A 125 13.14 -1.19 -13.55
CA LEU A 125 14.00 -0.25 -14.28
C LEU A 125 14.74 0.72 -13.34
N ASN A 126 14.08 1.22 -12.30
CA ASN A 126 14.72 2.10 -11.32
C ASN A 126 15.79 1.35 -10.50
N LYS A 127 15.53 0.10 -10.10
CA LYS A 127 16.55 -0.74 -9.46
C LYS A 127 17.76 -0.97 -10.37
N TYR A 128 17.53 -1.32 -11.64
CA TYR A 128 18.60 -1.50 -12.63
C TYR A 128 19.44 -0.24 -12.81
N ASN A 129 18.80 0.93 -12.88
CA ASN A 129 19.50 2.21 -13.01
C ASN A 129 20.30 2.56 -11.75
N GLN A 130 19.77 2.27 -10.54
CA GLN A 130 20.52 2.43 -9.29
C GLN A 130 21.78 1.54 -9.25
N SER A 131 21.66 0.25 -9.58
CA SER A 131 22.79 -0.68 -9.60
C SER A 131 23.86 -0.25 -10.59
N ARG A 132 23.47 0.24 -11.77
CA ARG A 132 24.37 0.77 -12.79
C ARG A 132 25.05 2.07 -12.36
N CYS A 133 24.35 2.95 -11.66
CA CYS A 133 24.95 4.17 -11.09
C CYS A 133 25.98 3.83 -10.01
N GLU A 134 25.72 2.85 -9.14
CA GLU A 134 26.65 2.38 -8.11
C GLU A 134 27.89 1.70 -8.71
N GLU A 135 27.74 0.87 -9.74
CA GLU A 135 28.88 0.29 -10.48
C GLU A 135 29.72 1.38 -11.16
N ASN A 136 29.10 2.38 -11.79
CA ASN A 136 29.82 3.49 -12.42
C ASN A 136 30.56 4.37 -11.39
N LEU A 137 29.96 4.60 -10.22
CA LEU A 137 30.61 5.31 -9.12
C LEU A 137 31.78 4.52 -8.52
N ASN A 138 31.63 3.22 -8.33
CA ASN A 138 32.71 2.35 -7.84
C ASN A 138 33.87 2.27 -8.86
N ASN A 139 33.55 2.22 -10.15
CA ASN A 139 34.57 2.30 -11.21
C ASN A 139 35.26 3.67 -11.22
N LEU A 140 34.54 4.78 -11.01
CA LEU A 140 35.13 6.11 -10.90
C LEU A 140 36.04 6.27 -9.69
N VAL A 141 35.70 5.67 -8.54
CA VAL A 141 36.52 5.70 -7.31
C VAL A 141 37.79 4.84 -7.45
N GLN A 142 37.83 3.84 -8.34
CA GLN A 142 39.06 3.10 -8.64
C GLN A 142 40.07 3.87 -9.52
N PHE A 143 39.66 5.01 -10.11
CA PHE A 143 40.51 5.87 -10.93
C PHE A 143 40.92 7.19 -10.23
N ILE A 144 40.65 7.34 -8.93
CA ILE A 144 41.10 8.44 -8.06
C ILE A 144 41.99 7.87 -6.96
#